data_AF-A0AAV5A0E6-F1
#
_entry.id   AF-A0AAV5A0E6-F1
#
_cell.length_a   1.000
_cell.length_b   1.000
_cell.length_c   1.000
_cell.angle_alpha   90.00
_cell.angle_beta   90.00
_cell.angle_gamma   90.00
#
_symmetry.space_group_name_H-M   'P 1'
#
loop_
_entity.id
_entity.type
_entity.pdbx_description
1 polymer ?
#
loop_
_entity_poly.entity_id
_entity_poly.type
_entity_poly.pdbx_seq_one_letter_code
_entity_poly.pdbx_strand_id
1 'polypeptide(L)'
;MSTPVFLPTSQKGGNGGTKYDDLATYPQITNYRLAKINYWTNSSIIRGIQFEWEGPRGEIFTGDVHGGSADTFRSFTLNPGERIVVITGRAGSRVDALTFITNQGKHDSSGSDLDACEAIFVVLENLE
;
A
#
# COMPACT_ATOMS: atom_id res chain seq x y z
N MET A 1 -14.16 11.46 21.48
CA MET A 1 -13.30 11.15 20.32
C MET A 1 -12.90 9.69 20.44
N SER A 2 -13.43 8.82 19.58
CA SER A 2 -13.05 7.41 19.54
C SER A 2 -11.77 7.28 18.73
N THR A 3 -10.76 6.62 19.28
CA THR A 3 -9.55 6.24 18.55
C THR A 3 -9.96 5.34 17.37
N PRO A 4 -9.54 5.62 16.12
CA PRO A 4 -9.76 4.70 15.03
C PRO A 4 -9.14 3.35 15.36
N VAL A 5 -9.93 2.29 15.29
CA VAL A 5 -9.44 0.93 15.37
C VAL A 5 -9.13 0.51 13.94
N PHE A 6 -7.85 0.59 13.55
CA PHE A 6 -7.37 -0.10 12.36
C PHE A 6 -7.45 -1.60 12.67
N LEU A 7 -8.47 -2.29 12.16
CA LEU A 7 -8.47 -3.75 12.21
C LEU A 7 -7.37 -4.23 11.27
N PRO A 8 -6.32 -4.90 11.74
CA PRO A 8 -5.35 -5.49 10.85
C PRO A 8 -6.10 -6.54 10.01
N THR A 9 -6.34 -6.23 8.73
CA THR A 9 -6.72 -7.26 7.77
C THR A 9 -5.56 -8.25 7.72
N SER A 10 -5.83 -9.54 7.90
CA SER A 10 -4.79 -10.59 7.98
C SER A 10 -3.70 -10.41 6.92
N GLN A 11 -2.43 -10.37 7.32
CA GLN A 11 -1.31 -10.39 6.37
C GLN A 11 -1.48 -11.55 5.37
N LYS A 12 -1.31 -11.28 4.07
CA LYS A 12 -1.29 -12.31 3.01
C LYS A 12 0.10 -12.38 2.37
N GLY A 13 0.49 -13.58 1.96
CA GLY A 13 1.82 -13.88 1.42
C GLY A 13 2.54 -14.97 2.20
N GLY A 14 3.82 -15.18 1.89
CA GLY A 14 4.65 -16.17 2.57
C GLY A 14 5.22 -15.68 3.90
N ASN A 15 5.85 -16.60 4.62
CA ASN A 15 6.48 -16.35 5.93
C ASN A 15 7.91 -15.75 5.83
N GLY A 16 8.34 -15.36 4.63
CA GLY A 16 9.69 -14.83 4.41
C GLY A 16 9.83 -13.34 4.74
N GLY A 17 11.08 -12.88 4.82
CA GLY A 17 11.40 -11.46 5.06
C GLY A 17 11.32 -11.02 6.52
N THR A 18 11.45 -9.72 6.74
CA THR A 18 11.31 -9.08 8.06
C THR A 18 9.95 -8.39 8.12
N LYS A 19 9.21 -8.60 9.21
CA LYS A 19 7.94 -7.89 9.44
C LYS A 19 8.20 -6.39 9.56
N TYR A 20 7.29 -5.60 9.01
CA TYR A 20 7.31 -4.15 9.09
C TYR A 20 5.91 -3.62 9.38
N ASP A 21 5.86 -2.46 10.04
CA ASP A 21 4.65 -1.72 10.36
C ASP A 21 5.01 -0.22 10.41
N ASP A 22 4.60 0.53 9.39
CA ASP A 22 4.94 1.95 9.29
C ASP A 22 4.22 2.80 10.34
N LEU A 23 3.02 2.39 10.79
CA LEU A 23 2.30 3.12 11.83
C LEU A 23 3.01 2.97 13.19
N ALA A 24 3.53 1.78 13.48
CA ALA A 24 4.32 1.54 14.69
C ALA A 24 5.70 2.20 14.62
N THR A 25 6.34 2.22 13.45
CA THR A 25 7.67 2.81 13.24
C THR A 25 7.62 4.33 13.26
N TYR A 26 6.58 4.93 12.68
CA TYR A 26 6.45 6.36 12.50
C TYR A 26 5.14 6.90 13.09
N PRO A 27 5.01 7.00 14.43
CA PRO A 27 3.75 7.41 15.05
C PRO A 27 3.16 8.75 14.53
N GLN A 28 3.99 9.63 13.97
CA GLN A 28 3.54 10.89 13.37
C GLN A 28 2.61 10.73 12.15
N ILE A 29 2.71 9.63 11.40
CA ILE A 29 1.88 9.43 10.19
C ILE A 29 0.41 9.14 10.51
N THR A 30 0.07 8.94 11.79
CA THR A 30 -1.32 8.77 12.25
C THR A 30 -2.23 9.97 11.95
N ASN A 31 -1.65 11.17 11.83
CA ASN A 31 -2.36 12.40 11.47
C ASN A 31 -2.13 12.79 9.99
N TYR A 32 -1.56 11.91 9.19
CA TYR A 32 -1.18 12.18 7.80
C TYR A 32 -2.10 11.38 6.87
N ARG A 33 -2.31 11.88 5.66
CA ARG A 33 -2.97 11.12 4.59
C ARG A 33 -1.94 10.38 3.74
N LEU A 34 -2.31 9.23 3.19
CA LEU A 34 -1.51 8.62 2.13
C LEU A 34 -1.55 9.51 0.87
N ALA A 35 -0.37 9.86 0.36
CA ALA A 35 -0.22 10.75 -0.80
C ALA A 35 0.36 10.04 -2.03
N LYS A 36 1.24 9.05 -1.83
CA LYS A 36 1.82 8.28 -2.93
C LYS A 36 2.17 6.87 -2.49
N ILE A 37 2.02 5.93 -3.42
CA ILE A 37 2.54 4.56 -3.31
C ILE A 37 3.61 4.39 -4.37
N ASN A 38 4.84 4.15 -3.95
CA ASN A 38 5.96 3.77 -4.79
C ASN A 38 6.13 2.26 -4.70
N TYR A 39 6.31 1.58 -5.84
CA TYR A 39 6.52 0.14 -5.81
C TYR A 39 7.45 -0.32 -6.94
N TRP A 40 8.26 -1.32 -6.60
CA TRP A 40 9.26 -1.92 -7.47
C TRP A 40 8.77 -3.27 -7.92
N THR A 41 8.83 -3.52 -9.21
CA THR A 41 8.37 -4.76 -9.83
C THR A 41 9.44 -5.32 -10.75
N ASN A 42 9.38 -6.62 -10.99
CA ASN A 42 9.99 -7.25 -12.16
C ASN A 42 8.90 -7.98 -12.95
N SER A 43 9.28 -8.86 -13.88
CA SER A 43 8.35 -9.53 -14.79
C SER A 43 7.26 -10.38 -14.10
N SER A 44 7.39 -10.73 -12.82
CA SER A 44 6.43 -11.62 -12.16
C SER A 44 6.09 -11.30 -10.71
N ILE A 45 6.80 -10.40 -10.03
CA ILE A 45 6.60 -10.15 -8.61
C ILE A 45 6.71 -8.68 -8.20
N ILE A 46 6.04 -8.34 -7.10
CA ILE A 46 6.29 -7.11 -6.35
C ILE A 46 7.55 -7.33 -5.49
N ARG A 47 8.54 -6.46 -5.69
CA ARG A 47 9.88 -6.58 -5.07
C ARG A 47 10.00 -5.66 -3.87
N GLY A 48 9.38 -4.48 -3.96
CA GLY A 48 9.34 -3.56 -2.85
C GLY A 48 8.17 -2.59 -2.94
N ILE A 49 7.83 -2.00 -1.80
CA ILE A 49 6.81 -0.97 -1.67
C ILE A 49 7.30 0.11 -0.71
N GLN A 50 6.92 1.35 -0.97
CA GLN A 50 7.21 2.50 -0.12
C GLN A 50 6.00 3.44 -0.21
N PHE A 51 5.73 4.11 0.89
CA PHE A 51 4.65 5.08 0.96
C PHE A 51 5.21 6.48 1.23
N GLU A 52 4.54 7.47 0.65
CA GLU A 52 4.69 8.87 1.02
C GLU A 52 3.37 9.36 1.61
N TRP A 53 3.44 10.02 2.75
CA TRP A 53 2.31 10.59 3.45
C TRP A 53 2.41 12.11 3.47
N GLU A 54 1.26 12.77 3.37
CA GLU A 54 1.16 14.23 3.47
C GLU A 54 0.54 14.61 4.81
N GLY A 55 1.24 15.46 5.55
CA GLY A 55 0.78 16.00 6.83
C GLY A 55 -0.17 17.18 6.69
N PRO A 56 -0.74 17.67 7.81
CA PRO A 56 -1.77 18.70 7.81
C PRO A 56 -1.30 20.06 7.30
N ARG A 57 0.01 20.29 7.16
CA ARG A 57 0.59 21.54 6.62
C ARG A 57 1.19 21.33 5.22
N GLY A 58 0.88 20.20 4.57
CA GLY A 58 1.38 19.85 3.24
C GLY A 58 2.81 19.29 3.24
N GLU A 59 3.38 19.00 4.40
CA GLU A 59 4.69 18.35 4.49
C GLU A 59 4.63 16.90 4.00
N ILE A 60 5.62 16.48 3.22
CA ILE A 60 5.72 15.10 2.76
C ILE A 60 6.67 14.32 3.67
N PHE A 61 6.17 13.22 4.23
CA PHE A 61 6.97 12.23 4.92
C PHE A 61 7.14 10.99 4.03
N THR A 62 8.39 10.61 3.75
CA THR A 62 8.71 9.42 2.96
C THR A 62 9.19 8.32 3.90
N GLY A 63 8.49 7.18 3.90
CA GLY A 63 8.89 6.03 4.71
C GLY A 63 10.02 5.22 4.09
N ASP A 64 10.45 4.19 4.82
CA ASP A 64 11.42 3.23 4.30
C ASP A 64 10.83 2.41 3.13
N VAL A 65 11.73 1.89 2.30
CA VAL A 65 11.37 0.89 1.29
C VAL A 65 11.30 -0.48 1.95
N HIS A 66 10.15 -1.14 1.85
CA HIS A 66 9.94 -2.50 2.34
C HIS A 66 10.12 -3.49 1.21
N GLY A 67 11.11 -4.37 1.34
CA GLY A 67 11.49 -5.33 0.30
C GLY A 67 12.81 -4.96 -0.35
N GLY A 68 12.98 -5.31 -1.63
CA GLY A 68 14.16 -4.98 -2.42
C GLY A 68 13.84 -4.08 -3.60
N SER A 69 14.87 -3.45 -4.15
CA SER A 69 14.77 -2.75 -5.44
C SER A 69 14.65 -3.76 -6.60
N ALA A 70 14.09 -3.26 -7.70
CA ALA A 70 13.99 -3.97 -8.96
C ALA A 70 14.04 -3.00 -10.12
N ASP A 71 14.13 -3.54 -11.33
CA ASP A 71 14.41 -2.79 -12.55
C ASP A 71 13.27 -1.85 -12.94
N THR A 72 12.03 -2.18 -12.56
CA THR A 72 10.85 -1.35 -12.87
C THR A 72 10.33 -0.66 -11.63
N PHE A 73 10.44 0.67 -11.63
CA PHE A 73 9.83 1.55 -10.62
C PHE A 73 8.51 2.11 -11.14
N ARG A 74 7.47 2.09 -10.29
CA ARG A 74 6.18 2.70 -10.56
C ARG A 74 5.72 3.51 -9.36
N SER A 75 4.91 4.53 -9.63
CA SER A 75 4.31 5.37 -8.60
C SER A 75 2.84 5.63 -8.87
N PHE A 76 2.05 5.57 -7.80
CA PHE A 76 0.63 5.87 -7.80
C PHE A 76 0.36 7.02 -6.84
N THR A 77 0.14 8.21 -7.38
CA THR A 77 -0.11 9.43 -6.59
C THR A 77 -1.60 9.62 -6.33
N LEU A 78 -1.98 9.98 -5.12
CA LEU A 78 -3.36 10.29 -4.73
C LEU A 78 -3.57 11.80 -4.71
N ASN A 79 -4.61 12.26 -5.41
CA ASN A 79 -5.03 13.65 -5.39
C ASN A 79 -5.51 14.08 -3.99
N PRO A 80 -5.59 15.39 -3.69
CA PRO A 80 -6.24 15.87 -2.48
C PRO A 80 -7.68 15.32 -2.36
N GLY A 81 -8.02 14.74 -1.21
CA GLY A 81 -9.32 14.08 -0.97
C GLY A 81 -9.51 12.71 -1.63
N GLU A 82 -8.50 12.23 -2.37
CA GLU A 82 -8.45 10.87 -2.90
C GLU A 82 -7.85 9.92 -1.85
N ARG A 83 -8.46 8.74 -1.70
CA ARG A 83 -8.03 7.68 -0.78
C ARG A 83 -8.19 6.32 -1.41
N ILE A 84 -7.38 5.36 -1.00
CA ILE A 84 -7.56 3.96 -1.38
C ILE A 84 -8.80 3.41 -0.65
N VAL A 85 -9.72 2.83 -1.42
CA VAL A 85 -10.91 2.15 -0.88
C VAL A 85 -10.83 0.65 -1.11
N VAL A 86 -10.12 0.18 -2.14
CA VAL A 86 -9.90 -1.24 -2.37
C VAL A 86 -8.44 -1.50 -2.67
N ILE A 87 -7.89 -2.53 -2.03
CA ILE A 87 -6.65 -3.17 -2.45
C ILE A 87 -6.99 -4.61 -2.79
N THR A 88 -6.76 -5.02 -4.03
CA THR A 88 -6.81 -6.43 -4.40
C THR A 88 -5.41 -6.90 -4.77
N GLY A 89 -5.15 -8.18 -4.66
CA GLY A 89 -3.87 -8.71 -5.06
C GLY A 89 -3.87 -10.21 -5.21
N ARG A 90 -2.70 -10.72 -5.64
CA ARG A 90 -2.38 -12.13 -5.68
C ARG A 90 -1.16 -12.41 -4.82
N ALA A 91 -1.26 -13.44 -3.99
CA ALA A 91 -0.15 -13.86 -3.17
C ALA A 91 -0.05 -15.39 -3.04
N GLY A 92 1.19 -15.90 -3.12
CA GLY A 92 1.58 -17.25 -2.74
C GLY A 92 2.65 -17.17 -1.65
N SER A 93 3.87 -17.63 -1.97
CA SER A 93 5.03 -17.40 -1.11
C SER A 93 5.49 -15.93 -1.11
N ARG A 94 5.05 -15.14 -2.10
CA ARG A 94 5.31 -13.71 -2.27
C ARG A 94 4.04 -13.03 -2.79
N VAL A 95 4.01 -11.70 -2.75
CA VAL A 95 2.98 -10.89 -3.40
C VAL A 95 3.39 -10.70 -4.86
N ASP A 96 2.55 -11.16 -5.77
CA ASP A 96 2.87 -11.25 -7.19
C ASP A 96 2.03 -10.26 -8.01
N ALA A 97 0.89 -9.82 -7.48
CA ALA A 97 0.07 -8.77 -8.07
C ALA A 97 -0.60 -7.89 -7.02
N LEU A 98 -0.76 -6.61 -7.34
CA LEU A 98 -1.49 -5.63 -6.54
C LEU A 98 -2.29 -4.70 -7.46
N THR A 99 -3.52 -4.40 -7.06
CA THR A 99 -4.35 -3.35 -7.64
C THR A 99 -4.84 -2.43 -6.53
N PHE A 100 -4.63 -1.14 -6.71
CA PHE A 100 -5.15 -0.09 -5.84
C PHE A 100 -6.33 0.57 -6.54
N ILE A 101 -7.45 0.77 -5.83
CA ILE A 101 -8.63 1.48 -6.35
C ILE A 101 -9.01 2.58 -5.35
N THR A 102 -9.26 3.79 -5.87
CA THR A 102 -9.57 4.96 -5.05
C THR A 102 -11.07 5.24 -4.98
N ASN A 103 -11.49 6.05 -4.01
CA ASN A 103 -12.86 6.57 -3.92
C ASN A 103 -13.29 7.40 -5.15
N GLN A 104 -12.35 7.80 -6.00
CA GLN A 104 -12.60 8.54 -7.24
C GLN A 104 -12.59 7.62 -8.48
N GLY A 105 -12.51 6.29 -8.30
CA GLY A 105 -12.50 5.31 -9.39
C GLY A 105 -11.15 5.19 -10.12
N LYS A 106 -10.14 5.96 -9.72
CA LYS A 106 -8.76 5.81 -10.20
C LYS A 106 -8.21 4.47 -9.71
N HIS A 107 -7.45 3.80 -10.57
CA HIS A 107 -6.79 2.56 -10.19
C HIS A 107 -5.42 2.42 -10.85
N ASP A 108 -4.57 1.60 -10.23
CA ASP A 108 -3.30 1.16 -10.79
C ASP A 108 -3.02 -0.28 -10.39
N SER A 109 -2.54 -1.07 -11.34
CA SER A 109 -2.39 -2.52 -11.24
C SER A 109 -1.01 -2.96 -11.67
N SER A 110 -0.42 -3.94 -10.98
CA SER A 110 0.86 -4.55 -11.33
C SER A 110 0.89 -6.04 -11.05
N GLY A 111 1.74 -6.79 -11.77
CA GLY A 111 1.78 -8.26 -11.79
C GLY A 111 1.32 -8.83 -13.14
N SER A 112 1.70 -10.06 -13.47
CA SER A 112 1.22 -10.75 -14.68
C SER A 112 -0.11 -11.46 -14.42
N ASP A 113 -1.12 -11.21 -15.25
CA ASP A 113 -2.53 -11.67 -15.14
C ASP A 113 -2.76 -13.19 -15.22
N LEU A 114 -1.74 -14.04 -15.05
CA LEU A 114 -1.82 -15.47 -15.30
C LEU A 114 -2.07 -16.27 -14.01
N ASP A 115 -3.31 -16.28 -13.49
CA ASP A 115 -3.86 -17.15 -12.42
C ASP A 115 -4.23 -16.40 -11.14
N ALA A 116 -5.51 -16.07 -10.97
CA ALA A 116 -6.04 -15.38 -9.80
C ALA A 116 -5.94 -16.25 -8.51
N CYS A 117 -5.24 -15.75 -7.49
CA CYS A 117 -5.51 -16.07 -6.09
C CYS A 117 -5.98 -14.77 -5.42
N GLU A 118 -7.27 -14.63 -5.13
CA GLU A 118 -7.85 -13.45 -4.50
C GLU A 118 -7.22 -13.16 -3.13
N ALA A 119 -6.54 -12.02 -3.01
CA ALA A 119 -6.39 -11.32 -1.75
C ALA A 119 -7.28 -10.06 -1.82
N ILE A 120 -8.48 -10.16 -1.27
CA ILE A 120 -9.36 -9.01 -1.01
C ILE A 120 -8.86 -8.32 0.26
N PHE A 121 -8.32 -7.12 0.14
CA PHE A 121 -8.01 -6.24 1.27
C PHE A 121 -8.95 -5.01 1.18
N VAL A 122 -9.95 -4.99 2.05
CA VAL A 122 -11.02 -3.97 2.04
C VAL A 122 -10.75 -2.91 3.10
N VAL A 123 -10.65 -1.68 2.60
CA VAL A 123 -11.01 -0.37 3.16
C VAL A 123 -10.32 0.08 4.46
N LEU A 124 -9.48 1.12 4.33
CA LEU A 124 -9.26 2.09 5.40
C LEU A 124 -10.49 3.01 5.42
N GLU A 125 -11.44 2.78 6.34
CA GLU A 125 -12.54 3.72 6.54
C GLU A 125 -12.00 4.98 7.22
N ASN A 126 -12.46 6.12 6.71
CA ASN A 126 -12.01 7.46 7.06
C ASN A 126 -12.08 7.76 8.55
N LEU A 127 -11.15 8.60 9.01
CA LEU A 127 -11.43 9.59 10.03
C LEU A 127 -11.92 10.87 9.34
N GLU A 128 -13.13 11.31 9.68
CA GLU A 128 -13.49 12.74 9.69
C GLU A 128 -12.89 13.41 10.92
#